data_AF-A0A1V5LJI2-F1
#
_entry.id   AF-A0A1V5LJI2-F1
#
_cell.length_a   1.000
_cell.length_b   1.000
_cell.length_c   1.000
_cell.angle_alpha   90.00
_cell.angle_beta   90.00
_cell.angle_gamma   90.00
#
_symmetry.space_group_name_H-M   'P 1'
#
loop_
_entity.id
_entity.type
_entity.pdbx_description
1 polymer ?
#
loop_
_entity_poly.entity_id
_entity_poly.type
_entity_poly.pdbx_seq_one_letter_code
_entity_poly.pdbx_strand_id
1 'polypeptide(L)'
;MQGQQISAEADSEPAEDYAEALFRQRIPWARLIGTAPLIFTAWQDGDPAAECLVQNAIEDYALAAKALIAHTSSDAAEIAFGGGVIQQAPARFWHLLVERIQARFPRVTVKSPSLPPEHGSVIMAAYAAGTDPVLLFQSLQRSEKEQACTTA
;
A
#
# COMPACT_ATOMS: atom_id res chain seq x y z
N MET A 1 -20.23 -36.34 12.18
CA MET A 1 -19.07 -35.51 11.80
C MET A 1 -18.80 -35.77 10.32
N GLN A 2 -19.30 -34.89 9.45
CA GLN A 2 -19.07 -34.99 8.00
C GLN A 2 -17.98 -33.96 7.66
N GLY A 3 -16.86 -34.45 7.12
CA GLY A 3 -15.74 -33.64 6.67
C GLY A 3 -16.12 -32.91 5.39
N GLN A 4 -16.09 -31.59 5.44
CA GLN A 4 -16.28 -30.73 4.27
C GLN A 4 -14.94 -30.68 3.53
N GLN A 5 -14.82 -31.47 2.47
CA GLN A 5 -13.75 -31.37 1.49
C GLN A 5 -13.89 -30.02 0.77
N ILE A 6 -12.98 -29.10 1.07
CA ILE A 6 -12.79 -27.89 0.26
C ILE A 6 -11.87 -28.30 -0.87
N SER A 7 -12.46 -28.75 -1.98
CA SER A 7 -11.74 -28.96 -3.24
C SER A 7 -11.27 -27.60 -3.75
N ALA A 8 -9.97 -27.35 -3.69
CA ALA A 8 -9.32 -26.25 -4.37
C ALA A 8 -9.17 -26.62 -5.85
N GLU A 9 -10.26 -26.57 -6.61
CA GLU A 9 -10.17 -26.48 -8.06
C GLU A 9 -9.68 -25.07 -8.39
N ALA A 10 -8.43 -25.00 -8.87
CA ALA A 10 -7.86 -23.81 -9.43
C ALA A 10 -8.54 -23.53 -10.76
N ASP A 11 -9.72 -22.91 -10.71
CA ASP A 11 -10.38 -22.32 -11.87
C ASP A 11 -9.51 -21.17 -12.37
N SER A 12 -8.66 -21.47 -13.36
CA SER A 12 -8.00 -20.46 -14.18
C SER A 12 -9.06 -19.84 -15.08
N GLU A 13 -9.80 -18.86 -14.57
CA GLU A 13 -10.66 -18.07 -15.44
C GLU A 13 -9.80 -17.36 -16.50
N PRO A 14 -10.24 -17.33 -17.77
CA PRO A 14 -9.58 -16.53 -18.81
C PRO A 14 -9.34 -15.10 -18.33
N ALA A 15 -8.20 -14.50 -18.69
CA ALA A 15 -7.87 -13.14 -18.26
C ALA A 15 -8.95 -12.10 -18.64
N GLU A 16 -9.68 -12.35 -19.72
CA GLU A 16 -10.82 -11.55 -20.20
C GLU A 16 -12.00 -11.57 -19.23
N ASP A 17 -12.21 -12.70 -18.54
CA ASP A 17 -13.29 -12.85 -17.55
C ASP A 17 -12.94 -12.19 -16.22
N TYR A 18 -11.65 -12.08 -15.86
CA TYR A 18 -11.23 -11.50 -14.58
C TYR A 18 -11.60 -10.02 -14.45
N ALA A 19 -11.35 -9.21 -15.49
CA ALA A 19 -11.68 -7.79 -15.46
C ALA A 19 -13.19 -7.56 -15.37
N GLU A 20 -13.99 -8.33 -16.11
CA GLU A 20 -15.45 -8.27 -16.02
C GLU A 20 -15.96 -8.79 -14.67
N ALA A 21 -15.39 -9.87 -14.15
CA ALA A 21 -15.74 -10.43 -12.85
C ALA A 21 -15.42 -9.45 -11.72
N LEU A 22 -14.29 -8.74 -11.79
CA LEU A 22 -13.94 -7.65 -10.88
C LEU A 22 -14.98 -6.53 -10.94
N PHE A 23 -15.28 -6.03 -12.15
CA PHE A 23 -16.21 -4.92 -12.35
C PHE A 23 -17.64 -5.28 -11.89
N ARG A 24 -18.08 -6.51 -12.16
CA ARG A 24 -19.39 -7.02 -11.70
C ARG A 24 -19.40 -7.51 -10.25
N GLN A 25 -18.31 -7.32 -9.50
CA GLN A 25 -18.18 -7.75 -8.10
C GLN A 25 -18.45 -9.25 -7.90
N ARG A 26 -18.13 -10.07 -8.91
CA ARG A 26 -18.24 -11.54 -8.86
C ARG A 26 -17.04 -12.20 -8.17
N ILE A 27 -15.97 -11.44 -7.96
CA ILE A 27 -14.78 -11.91 -7.23
C ILE A 27 -14.95 -11.62 -5.73
N PRO A 28 -14.88 -12.63 -4.86
CA PRO A 28 -14.92 -12.42 -3.41
C PRO A 28 -13.82 -11.46 -2.95
N TRP A 29 -14.18 -10.53 -2.07
CA TRP A 29 -13.25 -9.52 -1.54
C TRP A 29 -11.95 -10.12 -0.96
N ALA A 30 -12.05 -11.25 -0.27
CA ALA A 30 -10.89 -11.95 0.28
C ALA A 30 -9.87 -12.37 -0.79
N ARG A 31 -10.33 -12.70 -2.01
CA ARG A 31 -9.43 -13.02 -3.14
C ARG A 31 -8.77 -11.75 -3.70
N LEU A 32 -9.50 -10.63 -3.74
CA LEU A 32 -8.98 -9.36 -4.27
C LEU A 32 -7.83 -8.79 -3.44
N ILE A 33 -7.92 -8.87 -2.11
CA ILE A 33 -6.84 -8.39 -1.23
C ILE A 33 -5.55 -9.18 -1.48
N GLY A 34 -5.65 -10.46 -1.83
CA GLY A 34 -4.51 -11.33 -2.13
C GLY A 34 -3.84 -11.08 -3.48
N THR A 35 -4.43 -10.28 -4.37
CA THR A 35 -3.92 -10.11 -5.74
C THR A 35 -2.60 -9.33 -5.78
N ALA A 36 -2.45 -8.28 -4.97
CA ALA A 36 -1.25 -7.43 -5.01
C ALA A 36 0.04 -8.19 -4.62
N PRO A 37 0.07 -8.99 -3.53
CA PRO A 37 1.22 -9.86 -3.23
C PRO A 37 1.61 -10.82 -4.36
N LEU A 38 0.61 -11.40 -5.04
CA LEU A 38 0.86 -12.33 -6.15
C LEU A 38 1.55 -11.61 -7.31
N ILE A 39 1.12 -10.39 -7.64
CA ILE A 39 1.77 -9.57 -8.67
C ILE A 39 3.21 -9.22 -8.26
N PHE A 40 3.44 -8.82 -7.01
CA PHE A 40 4.81 -8.51 -6.55
C PHE A 40 5.72 -9.74 -6.55
N THR A 41 5.19 -10.92 -6.22
CA THR A 41 5.95 -12.17 -6.28
C THR A 41 6.33 -12.48 -7.73
N ALA A 42 5.36 -12.49 -8.66
CA ALA A 42 5.61 -12.71 -10.08
C ALA A 42 6.60 -11.67 -10.66
N TRP A 43 6.51 -10.41 -10.23
CA TRP A 43 7.44 -9.36 -10.62
C TRP A 43 8.87 -9.63 -10.15
N GLN A 44 9.04 -10.11 -8.91
CA GLN A 44 10.34 -10.50 -8.38
C GLN A 44 10.92 -11.71 -9.12
N ASP A 45 10.06 -12.61 -9.60
CA ASP A 45 10.42 -13.77 -10.42
C ASP A 45 10.70 -13.41 -11.90
N GLY A 46 10.53 -12.13 -12.28
CA GLY A 46 10.84 -11.63 -13.62
C GLY A 46 9.73 -11.84 -14.66
N ASP A 47 8.49 -12.06 -14.22
CA ASP A 47 7.34 -12.15 -15.12
C ASP A 47 7.13 -10.82 -15.90
N PRO A 48 7.11 -10.84 -17.25
CA PRO A 48 6.99 -9.62 -18.05
C PRO A 48 5.67 -8.86 -17.87
N ALA A 49 4.57 -9.56 -17.61
CA ALA A 49 3.27 -8.93 -17.39
C ALA A 49 3.23 -8.24 -16.02
N ALA A 50 3.78 -8.90 -14.99
CA ALA A 50 3.93 -8.31 -13.67
C ALA A 50 4.87 -7.10 -13.66
N GLU A 51 5.98 -7.15 -14.42
CA GLU A 51 6.86 -5.99 -14.64
C GLU A 51 6.08 -4.82 -15.25
N CYS A 52 5.30 -5.06 -16.30
CA CYS A 52 4.45 -4.03 -16.91
C CYS A 52 3.48 -3.42 -15.91
N LEU A 53 2.77 -4.24 -15.12
CA LEU A 53 1.84 -3.77 -14.10
C LEU A 53 2.52 -2.93 -13.01
N VAL A 54 3.66 -3.40 -12.51
CA VAL A 54 4.42 -2.69 -11.46
C VAL A 54 4.96 -1.36 -11.98
N GLN A 55 5.50 -1.33 -13.20
CA GLN A 55 5.99 -0.08 -13.78
C GLN A 55 4.86 0.92 -14.01
N ASN A 56 3.73 0.49 -14.56
CA ASN A 56 2.56 1.36 -14.72
C ASN A 56 2.09 1.92 -13.37
N ALA A 57 2.05 1.09 -12.32
CA ALA A 57 1.70 1.56 -10.98
C ALA A 57 2.70 2.61 -10.46
N ILE A 58 4.01 2.42 -10.67
CA ILE A 58 5.04 3.40 -10.31
C ILE A 58 4.83 4.72 -11.06
N GLU A 59 4.53 4.69 -12.36
CA GLU A 59 4.20 5.90 -13.13
C GLU A 59 2.99 6.62 -12.55
N ASP A 60 1.92 5.90 -12.24
CA ASP A 60 0.68 6.47 -11.73
C ASP A 60 0.90 7.15 -10.37
N TYR A 61 1.63 6.49 -9.46
CA TYR A 61 2.00 7.08 -8.17
C TYR A 61 2.91 8.31 -8.32
N ALA A 62 3.90 8.25 -9.23
CA ALA A 62 4.78 9.37 -9.51
C ALA A 62 4.02 10.55 -10.16
N LEU A 63 3.05 10.27 -11.02
CA LEU A 63 2.17 11.27 -11.63
C LEU A 63 1.30 11.96 -10.57
N ALA A 64 0.71 11.19 -9.65
CA ALA A 64 -0.07 11.73 -8.55
C ALA A 64 0.81 12.62 -7.63
N ALA A 65 2.01 12.15 -7.26
CA ALA A 65 2.96 12.93 -6.49
C ALA A 65 3.33 14.25 -7.19
N LYS A 66 3.65 14.18 -8.49
CA LYS A 66 3.95 15.36 -9.32
C LYS A 66 2.81 16.38 -9.30
N ALA A 67 1.57 15.93 -9.45
CA ALA A 67 0.41 16.81 -9.44
C ALA A 67 0.27 17.54 -8.09
N LEU A 68 0.46 16.83 -6.98
CA LEU A 68 0.39 17.40 -5.63
C LEU A 68 1.54 18.36 -5.32
N ILE A 69 2.77 18.02 -5.72
CA ILE A 69 3.94 18.92 -5.59
C ILE A 69 3.67 20.22 -6.36
N ALA A 70 3.21 20.12 -7.60
CA ALA A 70 2.91 21.29 -8.43
C ALA A 70 1.80 22.15 -7.82
N HIS A 71 0.74 21.52 -7.29
CA HIS A 71 -0.37 22.23 -6.67
C HIS A 71 0.04 22.97 -5.38
N THR A 72 0.91 22.37 -4.57
CA THR A 72 1.37 22.95 -3.30
C THR A 72 2.52 23.94 -3.45
N SER A 73 3.14 24.04 -4.63
CA SER A 73 4.33 24.86 -4.90
C SER A 73 5.48 24.60 -3.91
N SER A 74 5.55 23.38 -3.37
CA SER A 74 6.55 22.99 -2.38
C SER A 74 7.66 22.18 -3.04
N ASP A 75 8.77 22.85 -3.31
CA ASP A 75 9.94 22.21 -3.95
C ASP A 75 10.64 21.17 -3.07
N ALA A 76 10.32 21.09 -1.78
CA ALA A 76 10.89 20.16 -0.80
C ALA A 76 9.80 19.45 0.01
N ALA A 77 8.70 19.08 -0.65
CA ALA A 77 7.59 18.38 0.00
C ALA A 77 8.02 17.02 0.61
N GLU A 78 7.42 16.69 1.74
CA GLU A 78 7.42 15.32 2.28
C GLU A 78 6.17 14.59 1.79
N ILE A 79 6.34 13.45 1.15
CA ILE A 79 5.25 12.67 0.56
C ILE A 79 5.15 11.34 1.28
N ALA A 80 3.92 10.97 1.65
CA ALA A 80 3.62 9.64 2.15
C ALA A 80 2.63 8.96 1.21
N PHE A 81 2.91 7.70 0.89
CA PHE A 81 1.99 6.81 0.17
C PHE A 81 1.31 5.89 1.18
N GLY A 82 0.01 5.69 1.01
CA GLY A 82 -0.80 4.82 1.86
C GLY A 82 -1.62 3.83 1.05
N GLY A 83 -2.34 2.96 1.75
CA GLY A 83 -3.19 1.93 1.16
C GLY A 83 -2.56 0.53 1.21
N GLY A 84 -3.42 -0.50 1.18
CA GLY A 84 -2.99 -1.89 1.37
C GLY A 84 -1.99 -2.39 0.34
N VAL A 85 -2.05 -1.90 -0.91
CA VAL A 85 -1.08 -2.25 -1.96
C VAL A 85 0.33 -1.75 -1.60
N ILE A 86 0.42 -0.48 -1.18
CA ILE A 86 1.67 0.17 -0.80
C ILE A 86 2.29 -0.47 0.45
N GLN A 87 1.45 -0.87 1.42
CA GLN A 87 1.91 -1.58 2.62
C GLN A 87 2.52 -2.95 2.30
N GLN A 88 2.05 -3.60 1.23
CA GLN A 88 2.53 -4.92 0.79
C GLN A 88 3.66 -4.82 -0.25
N ALA A 89 4.05 -3.61 -0.65
CA ALA A 89 5.04 -3.40 -1.69
C ALA A 89 6.45 -3.75 -1.18
N PRO A 90 7.24 -4.54 -1.94
CA PRO A 90 8.59 -4.90 -1.54
C PRO A 90 9.53 -3.70 -1.60
N ALA A 91 10.67 -3.77 -0.89
CA ALA A 91 11.65 -2.68 -0.84
C ALA A 91 12.12 -2.18 -2.23
N ARG A 92 12.23 -3.09 -3.21
CA ARG A 92 12.59 -2.75 -4.59
C ARG A 92 11.56 -1.82 -5.25
N PHE A 93 10.26 -2.02 -4.99
CA PHE A 93 9.20 -1.14 -5.49
C PHE A 93 9.37 0.27 -4.96
N TRP A 94 9.59 0.40 -3.65
CA TRP A 94 9.83 1.68 -2.99
C TRP A 94 11.05 2.40 -3.56
N HIS A 95 12.15 1.67 -3.78
CA HIS A 95 13.35 2.25 -4.36
C HIS A 95 13.08 2.86 -5.75
N LEU A 96 12.42 2.11 -6.64
CA LEU A 96 12.09 2.57 -7.98
C LEU A 96 11.11 3.75 -7.97
N LEU A 97 10.10 3.72 -7.08
CA LEU A 97 9.16 4.84 -6.92
C LEU A 97 9.87 6.11 -6.45
N VAL A 98 10.75 5.99 -5.46
CA VAL A 98 11.53 7.13 -4.94
C VAL A 98 12.46 7.68 -6.02
N GLU A 99 13.21 6.82 -6.70
CA GLU A 99 14.09 7.19 -7.80
C GLU A 99 13.31 7.96 -8.88
N ARG A 100 12.12 7.45 -9.24
CA ARG A 100 11.26 8.08 -10.25
C ARG A 100 10.83 9.50 -9.87
N ILE A 101 10.42 9.70 -8.62
CA ILE A 101 9.98 11.01 -8.13
C ILE A 101 11.18 11.97 -8.05
N GLN A 102 12.30 11.50 -7.50
CA GLN A 102 13.49 12.32 -7.28
C GLN A 102 14.22 12.70 -8.56
N ALA A 103 14.12 11.90 -9.63
CA ALA A 103 14.61 12.26 -10.95
C ALA A 103 14.05 13.61 -11.45
N ARG A 104 12.83 13.95 -11.03
CA ARG A 104 12.19 15.24 -11.36
C ARG A 104 12.19 16.24 -10.21
N PHE A 105 12.13 15.76 -8.97
CA PHE A 105 12.05 16.57 -7.77
C PHE A 105 13.11 16.16 -6.73
N PRO A 106 14.39 16.57 -6.91
CA PRO A 106 15.51 16.04 -6.12
C PRO A 106 15.45 16.37 -4.62
N ARG A 107 14.68 17.40 -4.25
CA ARG A 107 14.52 17.86 -2.86
C ARG A 107 13.29 17.25 -2.16
N VAL A 108 12.47 16.49 -2.88
CA VAL A 108 11.33 15.79 -2.30
C VAL A 108 11.80 14.55 -1.56
N THR A 109 11.18 14.31 -0.41
CA THR A 109 11.41 13.10 0.38
C THR A 109 10.15 12.26 0.41
N VAL A 110 10.31 10.95 0.32
CA VAL A 110 9.21 9.99 0.49
C VAL A 110 9.40 9.31 1.84
N LYS A 111 8.35 9.33 2.67
CA LYS A 111 8.35 8.71 3.99
C LYS A 111 7.15 7.79 4.12
N SER A 112 7.34 6.67 4.80
CA SER A 112 6.22 5.83 5.23
C SER A 112 5.51 6.49 6.42
N PRO A 113 4.17 6.37 6.52
CA PRO A 113 3.44 6.78 7.71
C PRO A 113 4.01 6.09 8.96
N SER A 114 4.19 6.86 10.04
CA SER A 114 4.79 6.34 11.28
C SER A 114 3.84 5.49 12.12
N LEU A 115 2.54 5.52 11.83
CA LEU A 115 1.50 4.76 12.49
C LEU A 115 0.54 4.19 11.43
N PRO A 116 -0.11 3.06 11.71
CA PRO A 116 -1.23 2.57 10.92
C PRO A 116 -2.37 3.58 10.80
N PRO A 117 -3.12 3.59 9.67
CA PRO A 117 -4.19 4.57 9.44
C PRO A 117 -5.34 4.46 10.48
N GLU A 118 -5.62 3.28 11.01
CA GLU A 118 -6.64 3.04 12.04
C GLU A 118 -6.40 3.85 13.32
N HIS A 119 -5.14 4.13 13.67
CA HIS A 119 -4.79 4.97 14.82
C HIS A 119 -5.29 6.40 14.68
N GLY A 120 -5.49 6.89 13.45
CA GLY A 120 -6.11 8.20 13.22
C GLY A 120 -7.48 8.30 13.90
N SER A 121 -8.31 7.26 13.80
CA SER A 121 -9.64 7.25 14.41
C SER A 121 -9.57 7.29 15.95
N VAL A 122 -8.63 6.56 16.54
CA VAL A 122 -8.41 6.51 17.99
C VAL A 122 -7.95 7.87 18.51
N ILE A 123 -7.00 8.51 17.81
CA ILE A 123 -6.50 9.83 18.16
C ILE A 123 -7.63 10.88 18.09
N MET A 124 -8.47 10.82 17.06
CA MET A 124 -9.61 11.72 16.90
C MET A 124 -10.66 11.52 18.00
N ALA A 125 -10.95 10.27 18.37
CA ALA A 125 -11.87 9.95 19.47
C ALA A 125 -11.33 10.46 20.83
N ALA A 126 -10.03 10.27 21.08
CA ALA A 126 -9.38 10.75 22.30
C ALA A 126 -9.38 12.27 22.39
N TYR A 127 -9.11 12.97 21.29
CA TYR A 127 -9.20 14.42 21.21
C TYR A 127 -10.63 14.91 21.53
N ALA A 128 -11.65 14.27 20.95
CA ALA A 128 -13.05 14.59 21.23
C ALA A 128 -13.43 14.35 22.71
N ALA A 129 -12.75 13.40 23.38
CA ALA A 129 -12.90 13.14 24.81
C ALA A 129 -12.04 14.05 25.71
N GLY A 130 -11.33 15.04 25.15
CA GLY A 130 -10.49 15.98 25.90
C GLY A 130 -9.09 15.48 26.23
N THR A 131 -8.63 14.39 25.62
CA THR A 131 -7.25 13.90 25.74
C THR A 131 -6.34 14.66 24.78
N ASP A 132 -5.08 14.89 25.19
CA ASP A 132 -4.08 15.47 24.29
C ASP A 132 -3.71 14.47 23.16
N PRO A 133 -4.03 14.78 21.89
CA PRO A 133 -3.77 13.89 20.77
C PRO A 133 -2.28 13.73 20.49
N VAL A 134 -1.44 14.71 20.84
CA VAL A 134 0.01 14.66 20.63
C VAL A 134 0.64 13.64 21.57
N LEU A 135 0.27 13.66 22.85
CA LEU A 135 0.76 12.68 23.83
C LEU A 135 0.31 11.26 23.47
N LEU A 136 -0.93 11.10 23.03
CA LEU A 136 -1.43 9.81 22.59
C LEU A 136 -0.68 9.29 21.35
N PHE A 137 -0.48 10.13 20.33
CA PHE A 137 0.29 9.77 19.14
C PHE A 137 1.71 9.31 19.49
N GLN A 138 2.41 10.03 20.37
CA GLN A 138 3.74 9.65 20.83
C GLN A 138 3.75 8.33 21.62
N SER A 139 2.70 8.07 22.40
CA SER A 139 2.52 6.80 23.09
C SER A 139 2.36 5.64 22.10
N LEU A 140 1.46 5.79 21.12
CA LEU A 140 1.24 4.79 20.08
C LEU A 140 2.50 4.52 19.28
N GLN A 141 3.26 5.56 18.92
CA GLN A 141 4.53 5.40 18.20
C GLN A 141 5.57 4.59 18.99
N ARG A 142 5.59 4.71 20.32
CA ARG A 142 6.50 3.89 21.15
C ARG A 142 6.03 2.44 21.18
N SER A 143 4.73 2.20 21.39
CA SER A 143 4.15 0.86 21.38
C SER A 143 4.41 0.11 20.06
N GLU A 144 4.23 0.77 18.91
CA GLU A 144 4.49 0.18 17.59
C GLU A 144 5.97 -0.22 17.41
N LYS A 145 6.90 0.63 17.86
CA LYS A 145 8.34 0.33 17.80
C LYS A 145 8.72 -0.87 18.67
N GLU A 146 8.12 -0.98 19.85
CA GLU A 146 8.32 -2.10 20.77
C GLU A 146 7.77 -3.42 20.20
N GLN A 147 6.61 -3.38 19.53
CA GLN A 147 6.01 -4.53 18.86
C GLN A 147 6.81 -4.98 17.63
N ALA A 148 7.28 -4.03 16.81
CA ALA A 148 8.14 -4.31 15.67
C ALA A 148 9.47 -4.96 16.09
N CYS A 149 10.05 -4.54 17.23
CA CYS A 149 11.27 -5.15 17.77
C CYS A 149 11.07 -6.57 18.32
N THR A 150 9.84 -6.94 18.70
CA THR A 150 9.53 -8.26 19.28
C THR A 150 9.21 -9.30 18.20
N THR A 151 8.91 -8.86 16.98
CA THR A 151 8.44 -9.72 15.88
C THR A 151 9.53 -9.95 14.80
N ALA A 152 10.70 -9.34 14.95
CA ALA A 152 11.87 -9.50 14.08
C ALA A 152 12.84 -10.55 14.62
#